data_AF-A0A1U7GS39-F1
#
_entry.id   AF-A0A1U7GS39-F1
#
_cell.length_a   1.000
_cell.length_b   1.000
_cell.length_c   1.000
_cell.angle_alpha   90.00
_cell.angle_beta   90.00
_cell.angle_gamma   90.00
#
_symmetry.space_group_name_H-M   'P 1'
#
loop_
_entity.id
_entity.type
_entity.pdbx_description
1 polymer ?
#
loop_
_entity_poly.entity_id
_entity_poly.type
_entity_poly.pdbx_seq_one_letter_code
_entity_poly.pdbx_strand_id
1 'polypeptide(L)'
;MKASPRRRPTWLLAAAVAIAAWIGCRTSRTTAVDPLPAIAEVRSVTARFFDPDAGRDVQFGVPLDRLPSIYAALLPATVDEQPAKWTALGELEMTLHDGRPFRIDLYHLRPGEDGAFSAGETYERRTYYRGGSSPRLVEALREAHAAASQARTPIQPQGAPR
;
A
#
# COMPACT_ATOMS: atom_id res chain seq x y z
N MET A 1 31.30 35.08 -61.53
CA MET A 1 30.70 35.17 -60.18
C MET A 1 30.52 33.75 -59.65
N LYS A 2 31.30 33.33 -58.64
CA LYS A 2 31.19 31.98 -58.04
C LYS A 2 30.24 32.04 -56.84
N ALA A 3 29.14 31.29 -56.88
CA ALA A 3 28.20 31.19 -55.78
C ALA A 3 28.79 30.31 -54.66
N SER A 4 28.96 30.87 -53.46
CA SER A 4 29.40 30.12 -52.28
C SER A 4 28.28 29.19 -51.79
N PRO A 5 28.55 27.90 -51.53
CA PRO A 5 27.56 26.99 -51.02
C PRO A 5 27.25 27.33 -49.55
N ARG A 6 26.00 27.72 -49.28
CA ARG A 6 25.47 27.91 -47.93
C ARG A 6 25.53 26.57 -47.18
N ARG A 7 26.55 26.39 -46.33
CA ARG A 7 26.62 25.27 -45.39
C ARG A 7 25.42 25.39 -44.44
N ARG A 8 24.46 24.47 -44.59
CA ARG A 8 23.32 24.39 -43.67
C ARG A 8 23.85 24.00 -42.30
N PRO A 9 23.46 24.70 -41.22
CA PRO A 9 23.98 24.46 -39.89
C PRO A 9 23.51 23.08 -39.37
N THR A 10 24.36 22.07 -39.50
CA THR A 10 24.18 20.70 -38.99
C THR A 10 24.04 20.64 -37.47
N TRP A 11 24.42 21.71 -36.75
CA TRP A 11 24.32 21.79 -35.30
C TRP A 11 22.88 21.86 -34.77
N LEU A 12 21.92 22.36 -35.57
CA LEU A 12 20.51 22.43 -35.16
C LEU A 12 19.85 21.05 -35.07
N LEU A 13 20.23 20.12 -35.96
CA LEU A 13 19.74 18.74 -35.93
C LEU A 13 20.31 17.96 -34.75
N ALA A 14 21.59 18.16 -34.41
CA ALA A 14 22.21 17.53 -33.24
C ALA A 14 21.58 18.03 -31.92
N ALA A 15 21.27 19.32 -31.81
CA ALA A 15 20.60 19.88 -30.65
C ALA A 15 19.17 19.33 -30.46
N ALA A 16 18.41 19.19 -31.55
CA ALA A 16 17.05 18.63 -31.49
C ALA A 16 17.04 17.15 -31.03
N VAL A 17 18.01 16.34 -31.49
CA VAL A 17 18.15 14.94 -31.06
C VAL A 17 18.54 14.84 -29.58
N ALA A 18 19.43 15.71 -29.10
CA ALA A 18 19.81 15.73 -27.68
C ALA A 18 18.63 16.11 -26.76
N ILE A 19 17.81 17.10 -27.16
CA ILE A 19 16.60 17.48 -26.42
C ILE A 19 15.57 16.34 -26.43
N ALA A 20 15.35 15.69 -27.57
CA ALA A 20 14.44 14.55 -27.67
C ALA A 20 14.91 13.35 -26.83
N ALA A 21 16.21 13.07 -26.80
CA ALA A 21 16.79 12.03 -25.94
C ALA A 21 16.66 12.37 -24.45
N TRP A 22 16.82 13.64 -24.07
CA TRP A 22 16.67 14.09 -22.69
C TRP A 22 15.21 14.02 -22.21
N ILE A 23 14.24 14.35 -23.08
CA ILE A 23 12.80 14.21 -22.80
C ILE A 23 12.40 12.71 -22.78
N GLY A 24 12.92 11.90 -23.70
CA GLY A 24 12.67 10.46 -23.79
C GLY A 24 13.22 9.69 -22.59
N CYS A 25 14.38 10.07 -22.04
CA CYS A 25 14.92 9.42 -20.84
C CYS A 25 14.13 9.76 -19.57
N ARG A 26 13.49 10.94 -19.48
CA ARG A 26 12.63 11.31 -18.34
C ARG A 26 11.29 10.56 -18.28
N THR A 27 10.88 9.93 -19.37
CA THR A 27 9.64 9.13 -19.43
C THR A 27 9.88 7.64 -19.21
N SER A 28 11.06 7.27 -18.69
CA SER A 28 11.37 5.93 -18.22
C SER A 28 10.51 5.61 -16.99
N ARG A 29 9.30 5.14 -17.28
CA ARG A 29 8.47 4.20 -16.52
C ARG A 29 8.89 4.10 -15.06
N THR A 30 8.18 4.82 -14.20
CA THR A 30 7.86 4.30 -12.88
C THR A 30 7.23 2.94 -13.11
N THR A 31 8.02 1.88 -13.07
CA THR A 31 7.51 0.52 -12.87
C THR A 31 6.65 0.64 -11.63
N ALA A 32 5.34 0.55 -11.79
CA ALA A 32 4.42 0.55 -10.66
C ALA A 32 4.81 -0.67 -9.83
N VAL A 33 5.61 -0.44 -8.79
CA VAL A 33 5.89 -1.46 -7.80
C VAL A 33 4.56 -1.65 -7.10
N ASP A 34 3.99 -2.84 -7.20
CA ASP A 34 2.78 -3.16 -6.48
C ASP A 34 3.07 -2.94 -4.98
N PRO A 35 2.33 -2.05 -4.30
CA PRO A 35 2.66 -1.62 -2.95
C PRO A 35 2.45 -2.72 -1.91
N LEU A 36 1.75 -3.79 -2.29
CA LEU A 36 1.29 -4.87 -1.44
C LEU A 36 1.71 -6.22 -2.06
N PRO A 37 2.09 -7.23 -1.25
CA PRO A 37 2.35 -8.57 -1.76
C PRO A 37 1.07 -9.17 -2.35
N ALA A 38 1.19 -10.13 -3.26
CA ALA A 38 0.00 -10.82 -3.74
C ALA A 38 -0.65 -11.59 -2.58
N ILE A 39 -1.99 -11.59 -2.48
CA ILE A 39 -2.71 -12.26 -1.38
C ILE A 39 -2.34 -13.75 -1.28
N ALA A 40 -2.10 -14.41 -2.43
CA ALA A 40 -1.68 -15.81 -2.49
C ALA A 40 -0.27 -16.07 -1.92
N GLU A 41 0.55 -15.03 -1.76
CA GLU A 41 1.88 -15.12 -1.15
C GLU A 41 1.82 -14.94 0.38
N VAL A 42 0.69 -14.47 0.92
CA VAL A 42 0.53 -14.16 2.34
C VAL A 42 0.12 -15.41 3.11
N ARG A 43 1.00 -15.87 4.01
CA ARG A 43 0.75 -17.04 4.86
C ARG A 43 -0.08 -16.69 6.09
N SER A 44 0.22 -15.56 6.73
CA SER A 44 -0.48 -15.10 7.93
C SER A 44 -0.36 -13.61 8.10
N VAL A 45 -1.37 -13.00 8.72
CA VAL A 45 -1.43 -11.56 9.01
C VAL A 45 -1.90 -11.35 10.45
N THR A 46 -1.21 -10.48 11.17
CA THR A 46 -1.64 -9.93 12.45
C THR A 46 -1.92 -8.45 12.26
N ALA A 47 -3.09 -7.99 12.68
CA ALA A 47 -3.43 -6.58 12.71
C ALA A 47 -3.36 -6.07 14.15
N ARG A 48 -2.89 -4.83 14.30
CA ARG A 48 -3.07 -4.02 15.49
C ARG A 48 -3.58 -2.64 15.08
N PHE A 49 -4.69 -2.17 15.64
CA PHE A 49 -5.17 -0.82 15.36
C PHE A 49 -5.96 -0.25 16.54
N PHE A 50 -6.07 1.08 16.61
CA PHE A 50 -6.95 1.74 17.56
C PHE A 50 -8.38 1.70 17.04
N ASP A 51 -9.28 1.02 17.76
CA ASP A 51 -10.71 1.01 17.44
C ASP A 51 -11.39 2.21 18.12
N PRO A 52 -11.81 3.24 17.38
CA PRO A 52 -12.38 4.44 17.99
C PRO A 52 -13.75 4.20 18.65
N ASP A 53 -14.50 3.16 18.26
CA ASP A 53 -15.80 2.86 18.87
C ASP A 53 -15.61 2.16 20.22
N ALA A 54 -14.59 1.30 20.32
CA ALA A 54 -14.23 0.63 21.56
C ALA A 54 -13.30 1.48 22.46
N GLY A 55 -12.72 2.55 21.92
CA GLY A 55 -11.79 3.44 22.62
C GLY A 55 -10.50 2.74 23.07
N ARG A 56 -10.04 1.71 22.36
CA ARG A 56 -8.87 0.90 22.72
C ARG A 56 -8.13 0.33 21.51
N ASP A 57 -6.86 0.00 21.72
CA ASP A 57 -6.10 -0.84 20.79
C ASP A 57 -6.66 -2.26 20.79
N VAL A 58 -6.82 -2.83 19.59
CA VAL A 58 -7.15 -4.25 19.39
C VAL A 58 -6.05 -4.92 18.58
N GLN A 59 -5.78 -6.19 18.89
CA GLN A 59 -4.81 -7.03 18.18
C GLN A 59 -5.42 -8.39 17.88
N PHE A 60 -5.33 -8.83 16.63
CA PHE A 60 -5.94 -10.09 16.19
C PHE A 60 -5.26 -10.66 14.94
N GLY A 61 -5.40 -11.96 14.72
CA GLY A 61 -5.03 -12.59 13.46
C GLY A 61 -6.11 -12.30 12.42
N VAL A 62 -5.74 -11.71 11.29
CA VAL A 62 -6.66 -11.36 10.21
C VAL A 62 -6.98 -12.64 9.42
N PRO A 63 -8.25 -13.05 9.31
CA PRO A 63 -8.64 -14.13 8.41
C PRO A 63 -8.26 -13.79 6.97
N LEU A 64 -7.61 -14.72 6.25
CA LEU A 64 -7.08 -14.44 4.91
C LEU A 64 -8.17 -14.09 3.88
N ASP A 65 -9.39 -14.57 4.06
CA ASP A 65 -10.57 -14.23 3.25
C ASP A 65 -11.01 -12.76 3.42
N ARG A 66 -10.55 -12.08 4.47
CA ARG A 66 -10.81 -10.64 4.73
C ARG A 66 -9.72 -9.72 4.20
N LEU A 67 -8.56 -10.26 3.82
CA LEU A 67 -7.45 -9.47 3.28
C LEU A 67 -7.80 -8.71 1.98
N PRO A 68 -8.61 -9.25 1.04
CA PRO A 68 -9.03 -8.51 -0.15
C PRO A 68 -9.75 -7.19 0.18
N SER A 69 -10.65 -7.18 1.17
CA SER A 69 -11.38 -5.97 1.56
C SER A 69 -10.46 -4.91 2.17
N ILE A 70 -9.46 -5.33 2.95
CA ILE A 70 -8.45 -4.44 3.51
C ILE A 70 -7.60 -3.84 2.37
N TYR A 71 -7.16 -4.66 1.41
CA TYR A 71 -6.38 -4.17 0.26
C TYR A 71 -7.20 -3.21 -0.60
N ALA A 72 -8.47 -3.50 -0.85
CA ALA A 72 -9.37 -2.62 -1.56
C ALA A 72 -9.59 -1.27 -0.85
N ALA A 73 -9.46 -1.22 0.48
CA ALA A 73 -9.52 0.01 1.25
C ALA A 73 -8.22 0.84 1.21
N LEU A 74 -7.07 0.22 0.88
CA LEU A 74 -5.77 0.86 0.72
C LEU A 74 -5.51 1.34 -0.71
N LEU A 75 -6.14 0.69 -1.70
CA LEU A 75 -5.93 0.92 -3.12
C LEU A 75 -7.04 1.79 -3.75
N PRO A 76 -6.78 2.44 -4.91
CA PRO A 76 -5.49 2.56 -5.59
C PRO A 76 -4.50 3.39 -4.76
N ALA A 77 -3.21 3.16 -4.94
CA ALA A 77 -2.16 3.81 -4.17
C ALA A 77 -1.09 4.43 -5.09
N THR A 78 -0.64 5.63 -4.74
CA THR A 78 0.44 6.36 -5.41
C THR A 78 1.54 6.64 -4.42
N VAL A 79 2.80 6.54 -4.84
CA VAL A 79 3.96 6.87 -3.98
C VAL A 79 3.85 8.31 -3.50
N ASP A 80 4.06 8.53 -2.21
CA ASP A 80 4.22 9.86 -1.62
C ASP A 80 5.70 10.13 -1.35
N GLU A 81 6.29 11.03 -2.13
CA GLU A 81 7.67 11.48 -1.94
C GLU A 81 7.82 12.48 -0.77
N GLN A 82 6.71 13.02 -0.28
CA GLN A 82 6.66 14.03 0.78
C GLN A 82 5.72 13.59 1.91
N PRO A 83 5.99 12.45 2.58
CA PRO A 83 5.13 11.96 3.64
C PRO A 83 5.09 12.98 4.78
N ALA A 84 3.90 13.54 5.03
CA ALA A 84 3.69 14.44 6.16
C ALA A 84 3.70 13.66 7.48
N LYS A 85 3.67 14.38 8.61
CA LYS A 85 3.50 13.77 9.95
C LYS A 85 2.06 13.27 10.10
N TRP A 86 1.77 12.05 9.64
CA TRP A 86 0.46 11.43 9.77
C TRP A 86 0.28 10.79 11.15
N THR A 87 -0.96 10.75 11.62
CA THR A 87 -1.29 10.09 12.89
C THR A 87 -1.35 8.59 12.66
N ALA A 88 -0.65 7.81 13.47
CA ALA A 88 -0.72 6.35 13.38
C ALA A 88 -2.15 5.87 13.68
N LEU A 89 -2.67 5.00 12.82
CA LEU A 89 -3.94 4.29 13.02
C LEU A 89 -3.69 2.87 13.54
N GLY A 90 -2.64 2.22 13.03
CA GLY A 90 -2.33 0.83 13.32
C GLY A 90 -1.27 0.26 12.38
N GLU A 91 -1.19 -1.06 12.33
CA GLU A 91 -0.24 -1.80 11.52
C GLU A 91 -0.79 -3.19 11.15
N LEU A 92 -0.31 -3.71 10.01
CA LEU A 92 -0.47 -5.10 9.60
C LEU A 92 0.92 -5.72 9.52
N GLU A 93 1.15 -6.76 10.29
CA GLU A 93 2.36 -7.56 10.24
C GLU A 93 2.05 -8.87 9.53
N MET A 94 2.77 -9.13 8.44
CA MET A 94 2.55 -10.27 7.57
C MET A 94 3.78 -11.17 7.56
N THR A 95 3.53 -12.47 7.45
CA THR A 95 4.54 -13.46 7.08
C THR A 95 4.14 -14.01 5.73
N LEU A 96 5.06 -13.96 4.76
CA LEU A 96 4.85 -14.53 3.44
C LEU A 96 5.13 -16.04 3.47
N HIS A 97 4.68 -16.76 2.44
CA HIS A 97 4.89 -18.21 2.33
C HIS A 97 6.37 -18.61 2.26
N ASP A 98 7.23 -17.74 1.72
CA ASP A 98 8.69 -17.93 1.72
C ASP A 98 9.36 -17.59 3.07
N GLY A 99 8.57 -17.18 4.07
CA GLY A 99 9.03 -16.82 5.40
C GLY A 99 9.49 -15.37 5.55
N ARG A 100 9.52 -14.57 4.47
CA ARG A 100 9.88 -13.15 4.58
C ARG A 100 8.82 -12.37 5.37
N PRO A 101 9.23 -11.38 6.19
CA PRO A 101 8.30 -10.45 6.81
C PRO A 101 7.86 -9.40 5.79
N PHE A 102 6.62 -8.94 5.94
CA PHE A 102 6.13 -7.75 5.25
C PHE A 102 5.26 -6.94 6.22
N ARG A 103 5.44 -5.63 6.25
CA ARG A 103 4.76 -4.76 7.20
C ARG A 103 4.05 -3.65 6.46
N ILE A 104 2.84 -3.33 6.93
CA ILE A 104 2.05 -2.18 6.47
C ILE A 104 1.72 -1.32 7.69
N ASP A 105 2.29 -0.12 7.77
CA ASP A 105 1.88 0.86 8.77
C ASP A 105 0.70 1.66 8.23
N LEU A 106 -0.36 1.78 9.03
CA LEU A 106 -1.63 2.41 8.67
C LEU A 106 -1.72 3.78 9.33
N TYR A 107 -2.22 4.78 8.59
CA TYR A 107 -2.30 6.14 9.09
C TYR A 107 -3.69 6.73 8.94
N HIS A 108 -4.02 7.62 9.88
CA HIS A 108 -5.19 8.49 9.83
C HIS A 108 -4.77 9.88 9.39
N LEU A 109 -5.62 10.48 8.56
CA LEU A 109 -5.43 11.80 7.95
C LEU A 109 -6.61 12.71 8.27
N ARG A 110 -6.54 13.97 7.84
CA ARG A 110 -7.63 14.89 8.13
C ARG A 110 -8.91 14.46 7.40
N PRO A 111 -10.09 14.81 7.94
CA PRO A 111 -11.35 14.56 7.24
C PRO A 111 -11.32 15.12 5.81
N GLY A 112 -11.67 14.28 4.83
CA GLY A 112 -11.69 14.64 3.40
C GLY A 112 -10.38 14.37 2.64
N GLU A 113 -9.33 13.92 3.32
CA GLU A 113 -8.09 13.46 2.66
C GLU A 113 -8.19 11.95 2.31
N ASP A 114 -7.53 11.56 1.22
CA ASP A 114 -7.34 10.15 0.86
C ASP A 114 -6.61 9.41 1.97
N GLY A 115 -6.75 8.08 2.02
CA GLY A 115 -6.00 7.26 2.98
C GLY A 115 -4.48 7.36 2.78
N ALA A 116 -3.74 6.91 3.78
CA ALA A 116 -2.31 6.70 3.63
C ALA A 116 -1.80 5.52 4.44
N PHE A 117 -0.75 4.92 3.92
CA PHE A 117 -0.05 3.81 4.52
C PHE A 117 1.41 3.85 4.10
N SER A 118 2.23 3.03 4.75
CA SER A 118 3.54 2.70 4.23
C SER A 118 3.73 1.19 4.25
N ALA A 119 4.45 0.65 3.27
CA ALA A 119 4.57 -0.79 3.09
C ALA A 119 5.99 -1.18 2.70
N GLY A 120 6.49 -2.28 3.25
CA GLY A 120 7.81 -2.84 2.94
C GLY A 120 8.20 -4.00 3.86
N GLU A 121 9.33 -4.65 3.54
CA GLU A 121 9.86 -5.78 4.34
C GLU A 121 10.30 -5.35 5.75
N THR A 122 10.81 -4.12 5.87
CA THR A 122 11.27 -3.54 7.15
C THR A 122 10.85 -2.07 7.25
N TYR A 123 10.98 -1.51 8.45
CA TYR A 123 10.75 -0.10 8.70
C TYR A 123 11.61 0.77 7.75
N GLU A 124 12.89 0.49 7.60
CA GLU A 124 13.83 1.28 6.79
C GLU A 124 13.59 1.16 5.28
N ARG A 125 12.94 0.07 4.84
CA ARG A 125 12.72 -0.24 3.42
C ARG A 125 11.28 0.03 2.98
N ARG A 126 10.48 0.69 3.82
CA ARG A 126 9.09 1.00 3.49
C ARG A 126 8.98 2.19 2.55
N THR A 127 8.04 2.10 1.63
CA THR A 127 7.64 3.21 0.77
C THR A 127 6.33 3.77 1.30
N TYR A 128 6.19 5.09 1.26
CA TYR A 128 4.98 5.78 1.68
C TYR A 128 4.03 5.94 0.51
N TYR A 129 2.74 5.79 0.77
CA TYR A 129 1.70 5.82 -0.25
C TYR A 129 0.50 6.67 0.18
N ARG A 130 -0.08 7.36 -0.80
CA ARG A 130 -1.42 7.96 -0.73
C ARG A 130 -2.40 7.14 -1.51
N GLY A 131 -3.60 6.96 -0.96
CA GLY A 131 -4.66 6.27 -1.66
C GLY A 131 -5.66 5.58 -0.76
N GLY A 132 -6.68 5.02 -1.38
CA GLY A 132 -7.77 4.36 -0.66
C GLY A 132 -8.55 5.32 0.23
N SER A 133 -9.14 4.79 1.31
CA SER A 133 -10.07 5.54 2.17
C SER A 133 -9.93 5.13 3.63
N SER A 134 -9.54 6.07 4.50
CA SER A 134 -9.38 5.82 5.94
C SER A 134 -10.67 5.29 6.60
N PRO A 135 -11.88 5.82 6.31
CA PRO A 135 -13.12 5.24 6.83
C PRO A 135 -13.34 3.78 6.39
N ARG A 136 -13.13 3.46 5.10
CA ARG A 136 -13.27 2.09 4.60
C ARG A 136 -12.22 1.15 5.21
N LEU A 137 -11.02 1.65 5.47
CA LEU A 137 -9.97 0.87 6.12
C LEU A 137 -10.36 0.50 7.56
N VAL A 138 -10.87 1.47 8.34
CA VAL A 138 -11.36 1.21 9.70
C VAL A 138 -12.51 0.21 9.70
N GLU A 139 -13.46 0.35 8.78
CA GLU A 139 -14.57 -0.59 8.59
C GLU A 139 -14.06 -2.00 8.26
N ALA A 140 -13.17 -2.15 7.27
CA ALA A 140 -12.60 -3.44 6.89
C ALA A 140 -11.82 -4.11 8.04
N LEU A 141 -11.07 -3.34 8.84
CA LEU A 141 -10.37 -3.85 10.01
C LEU A 141 -11.34 -4.35 11.10
N ARG A 142 -12.46 -3.65 11.30
CA ARG A 142 -13.51 -4.06 12.25
C ARG A 142 -14.20 -5.34 11.82
N GLU A 143 -14.56 -5.44 10.55
CA GLU A 143 -15.15 -6.67 10.00
C GLU A 143 -14.18 -7.86 10.16
N ALA A 144 -12.90 -7.65 9.87
CA ALA A 144 -11.88 -8.67 10.05
C ALA A 144 -11.72 -9.07 11.52
N HIS A 145 -11.77 -8.11 12.45
CA HIS A 145 -11.70 -8.35 13.89
C HIS A 145 -12.93 -9.13 14.39
N ALA A 146 -14.13 -8.78 13.91
CA ALA A 146 -15.36 -9.50 14.22
C ALA A 146 -15.31 -10.95 13.73
N ALA A 147 -14.87 -11.18 12.49
CA ALA A 147 -14.70 -12.52 11.92
C ALA A 147 -13.67 -13.35 12.70
N ALA A 148 -12.54 -12.75 13.09
CA ALA A 148 -11.53 -13.40 13.91
C ALA A 148 -12.07 -13.80 15.30
N SER A 149 -12.93 -12.97 15.89
CA SER A 149 -13.55 -13.23 17.20
C SER A 149 -14.56 -14.38 17.14
N GLN A 150 -15.35 -14.47 16.07
CA GLN A 150 -16.30 -15.56 15.86
C GLN A 150 -15.59 -16.91 15.69
N ALA A 151 -14.50 -16.95 14.93
CA ALA A 151 -13.71 -18.17 14.72
C ALA A 151 -13.09 -18.75 16.00
N ARG A 152 -12.91 -17.91 17.04
CA ARG A 152 -12.35 -18.33 18.34
C ARG A 152 -13.38 -18.89 19.31
N THR A 153 -14.68 -18.71 19.05
CA THR A 153 -15.71 -19.24 19.96
C THR A 153 -15.72 -20.76 19.82
N PRO A 154 -15.28 -21.51 20.84
CA PRO A 154 -15.30 -22.97 20.77
C PRO A 154 -16.74 -23.42 20.58
N ILE A 155 -16.98 -24.32 19.62
CA ILE A 155 -18.27 -25.00 19.50
C ILE A 155 -18.48 -25.72 20.83
N GLN A 156 -19.29 -25.15 21.73
CA GLN A 156 -19.70 -25.85 22.93
C GLN A 156 -20.39 -27.14 22.46
N PRO A 157 -19.90 -28.34 22.88
CA PRO A 157 -20.52 -29.58 22.46
C PRO A 157 -21.98 -29.53 22.91
N GLN A 158 -22.88 -29.50 21.92
CA GLN A 158 -24.32 -29.60 22.16
C GLN A 158 -24.55 -30.87 22.99
N GLY A 159 -25.19 -30.69 24.15
CA GLY A 159 -25.21 -31.64 25.24
C GLY A 159 -25.43 -33.08 24.80
N ALA A 160 -24.60 -33.98 25.32
CA ALA A 160 -24.90 -35.39 25.32
C ALA A 160 -26.25 -35.60 26.04
N PRO A 161 -27.23 -36.27 25.41
CA PRO A 161 -28.46 -36.64 26.09
C PRO A 161 -28.12 -37.56 27.27
N ARG A 162 -28.74 -37.28 28.42
CA ARG A 162 -28.65 -38.09 29.64
C ARG A 162 -29.39 -39.41 29.49
#